data_AF-J5S1R2-F1
#
_entry.id   AF-J5S1R2-F1
#
_cell.length_a   1.000
_cell.length_b   1.000
_cell.length_c   1.000
_cell.angle_alpha   90.00
_cell.angle_beta   90.00
_cell.angle_gamma   90.00
#
_symmetry.space_group_name_H-M   'P 1'
#
loop_
_entity.id
_entity.type
_entity.pdbx_description
1 polymer ?
#
loop_
_entity_poly.entity_id
_entity_poly.type
_entity_poly.pdbx_seq_one_letter_code
_entity_poly.pdbx_strand_id
1 'polypeptide(L)'
;MKPFLSSRRQRHVRAICFHNVSLFKANGNSKFMKEHADGFVPCFFILKSIRGELLYVSEVQSDSLQKLSFQEIPKLNGTSAMIILNLVGKVPSEILRSISLNTNTNVDDKWCVLCTYKIDLNKLQFINEDAVLITGTNTPVLELVDGCYTLPTENVKPIKEPIGLHKRNISEIKLKYSLAYSSLLKLNKLLEYSSQVHEEINEISTKIEESFPLHKNQHKWYMKTVQKSIETLLTKTKKKSLEMTQLEKNGTISHSKTDVSLISQDESINDDYGSIYSRFVQIKDRLDQLRFKKLFQLVGIFASTGLFDTTKGYIHFEGPSSIDDVAAYLKLKPLDIGILFGQANESTKRREHINSQLGYYLLFLYLAATQIFKAPLPYKLMYYGSTSVIEGQYPLYFTDSMIARHQAKLIRAIRYFNANILQFKQFLENYCPT
;
A
#
# COMPACT_ATOMS: atom_id res chain seq x y z
N MET A 1 -41.27 19.99 -15.66
CA MET A 1 -40.63 18.70 -15.32
C MET A 1 -39.97 18.83 -13.96
N LYS A 2 -40.47 18.12 -12.94
CA LYS A 2 -39.94 18.20 -11.56
C LYS A 2 -38.70 17.30 -11.41
N PRO A 3 -37.65 17.73 -10.67
CA PRO A 3 -36.44 16.94 -10.46
C PRO A 3 -36.73 15.78 -9.51
N PHE A 4 -36.74 14.56 -10.03
CA PHE A 4 -37.08 13.32 -9.29
C PHE A 4 -35.89 12.68 -8.54
N LEU A 5 -34.74 13.34 -8.46
CA LEU A 5 -33.50 12.76 -7.94
C LEU A 5 -33.27 12.93 -6.42
N SER A 6 -34.16 13.59 -5.68
CA SER A 6 -33.93 13.92 -4.25
C SER A 6 -34.68 13.07 -3.22
N SER A 7 -35.49 12.07 -3.61
CA SER A 7 -36.37 11.37 -2.66
C SER A 7 -35.79 10.11 -1.99
N ARG A 8 -34.55 9.71 -2.32
CA ARG A 8 -33.78 8.73 -1.53
C ARG A 8 -32.46 9.35 -1.09
N ARG A 9 -32.52 10.22 -0.08
CA ARG A 9 -31.34 10.45 0.74
C ARG A 9 -31.16 9.20 1.60
N GLN A 10 -30.03 8.52 1.46
CA GLN A 10 -29.60 7.58 2.49
C GLN A 10 -29.55 8.39 3.79
N ARG A 11 -30.41 8.05 4.76
CA ARG A 11 -30.45 8.71 6.05
C ARG A 11 -29.19 8.30 6.79
N HIS A 12 -28.19 9.17 6.80
CA HIS A 12 -26.96 8.95 7.55
C HIS A 12 -27.20 9.35 9.00
N VAL A 13 -26.96 8.41 9.92
CA VAL A 13 -26.92 8.68 11.36
C VAL A 13 -25.64 9.47 11.62
N ARG A 14 -25.78 10.69 12.15
CA ARG A 14 -24.68 11.56 12.55
C ARG A 14 -24.27 11.27 13.98
N ALA A 15 -25.24 11.22 14.88
CA ALA A 15 -25.02 10.96 16.28
C ALA A 15 -26.12 10.06 16.86
N ILE A 16 -25.77 9.34 17.91
CA ILE A 16 -26.72 8.60 18.76
C ILE A 16 -26.61 9.17 20.16
N CYS A 17 -27.75 9.62 20.69
CA CYS A 17 -27.86 10.21 22.01
C CYS A 17 -28.75 9.34 22.89
N PHE A 18 -28.24 8.81 23.99
CA PHE A 18 -29.04 8.12 24.99
C PHE A 18 -29.49 9.08 26.09
N HIS A 19 -30.78 9.08 26.43
CA HIS A 19 -31.33 9.89 27.50
C HIS A 19 -31.68 9.04 28.72
N ASN A 20 -31.50 9.61 29.91
CA ASN A 20 -31.76 9.00 31.23
C ASN A 20 -31.12 7.61 31.37
N VAL A 21 -29.80 7.54 31.24
CA VAL A 21 -29.06 6.30 31.36
C VAL A 21 -29.05 5.83 32.82
N SER A 22 -29.55 4.62 33.05
CA SER A 22 -29.63 4.02 34.38
C SER A 22 -29.24 2.54 34.33
N LEU A 23 -28.41 2.12 35.29
CA LEU A 23 -28.05 0.72 35.52
C LEU A 23 -29.24 -0.13 36.01
N PHE A 24 -30.22 0.51 36.66
CA PHE A 24 -31.36 -0.18 37.26
C PHE A 24 -32.65 0.13 36.50
N LYS A 25 -33.49 -0.90 36.30
CA LYS A 25 -34.85 -0.72 35.78
C LYS A 25 -35.73 -0.08 36.85
N ALA A 26 -36.52 0.92 36.47
CA ALA A 26 -37.39 1.73 37.34
C ALA A 26 -38.46 0.96 38.16
N ASN A 27 -38.53 -0.38 38.06
CA ASN A 27 -39.49 -1.22 38.79
C ASN A 27 -38.93 -1.81 40.10
N GLY A 28 -37.70 -1.46 40.50
CA GLY A 28 -37.06 -1.92 41.74
C GLY A 28 -37.09 -0.86 42.86
N ASN A 29 -37.15 -1.30 44.12
CA ASN A 29 -37.23 -0.48 45.34
C ASN A 29 -36.38 0.81 45.28
N SER A 30 -37.07 1.95 45.33
CA SER A 30 -36.54 3.31 45.16
C SER A 30 -35.51 3.79 46.19
N LYS A 31 -35.22 2.98 47.23
CA LYS A 31 -34.23 3.32 48.27
C LYS A 31 -32.78 3.05 47.84
N PHE A 32 -32.52 1.97 47.11
CA PHE A 32 -31.17 1.66 46.58
C PHE A 32 -30.74 2.58 45.43
N MET A 33 -31.71 3.24 44.78
CA MET A 33 -31.47 4.12 43.65
C MET A 33 -30.85 5.46 44.05
N LYS A 34 -30.97 5.93 45.30
CA LYS A 34 -30.47 7.26 45.71
C LYS A 34 -29.03 7.27 46.20
N GLU A 35 -28.54 6.18 46.78
CA GLU A 35 -27.19 6.13 47.36
C GLU A 35 -26.09 5.79 46.34
N HIS A 36 -26.47 5.22 45.18
CA HIS A 36 -25.53 4.81 44.13
C HIS A 36 -25.79 5.46 42.76
N ALA A 37 -26.71 6.43 42.66
CA ALA A 37 -27.02 7.15 41.42
C ALA A 37 -26.06 8.30 41.09
N ASP A 38 -25.20 8.71 42.02
CA ASP A 38 -24.29 9.85 41.80
C ASP A 38 -22.98 9.46 41.09
N GLY A 39 -22.83 8.20 40.68
CA GLY A 39 -21.67 7.71 39.93
C GLY A 39 -21.85 7.83 38.42
N PHE A 40 -20.89 8.48 37.73
CA PHE A 40 -20.79 8.40 36.28
C PHE A 40 -20.49 6.96 35.86
N VAL A 41 -21.37 6.36 35.07
CA VAL A 41 -21.20 4.98 34.58
C VAL A 41 -20.55 5.04 33.21
N PRO A 42 -19.32 4.54 33.04
CA PRO A 42 -18.71 4.50 31.72
C PRO A 42 -19.51 3.53 30.85
N CYS A 43 -20.02 4.07 29.74
CA CYS A 43 -20.86 3.34 28.80
C CYS A 43 -20.25 3.39 27.40
N PHE A 44 -20.41 2.31 26.66
CA PHE A 44 -20.20 2.30 25.22
C PHE A 44 -21.41 1.63 24.56
N PHE A 45 -21.64 1.90 23.29
CA PHE A 45 -22.67 1.21 22.54
C PHE A 45 -22.06 0.35 21.43
N ILE A 46 -22.80 -0.67 21.06
CA ILE A 46 -22.47 -1.60 20.00
C ILE A 46 -23.56 -1.53 18.95
N LEU A 47 -23.19 -1.17 17.73
CA LEU A 47 -24.03 -1.30 16.55
C LEU A 47 -23.78 -2.66 15.90
N LYS A 48 -24.84 -3.44 15.75
CA LYS A 48 -24.83 -4.72 15.04
C LYS A 48 -25.80 -4.69 13.87
N SER A 49 -25.44 -5.42 12.82
CA SER A 49 -26.34 -5.76 11.72
C SER A 49 -27.41 -6.75 12.19
N ILE A 50 -28.51 -6.88 11.43
CA ILE A 50 -29.55 -7.88 11.70
C ILE A 50 -29.01 -9.32 11.61
N ARG A 51 -27.92 -9.51 10.86
CA ARG A 51 -27.20 -10.79 10.73
C ARG A 51 -26.24 -11.08 11.89
N GLY A 52 -26.14 -10.17 12.87
CA GLY A 52 -25.26 -10.32 14.03
C GLY A 52 -23.84 -9.80 13.83
N GLU A 53 -23.49 -9.34 12.63
CA GLU A 53 -22.19 -8.72 12.34
C GLU A 53 -22.01 -7.42 13.15
N LEU A 54 -20.85 -7.27 13.79
CA LEU A 54 -20.47 -6.08 14.52
C LEU A 54 -20.12 -4.97 13.53
N LEU A 55 -20.91 -3.90 13.49
CA LEU A 55 -20.69 -2.79 12.56
C LEU A 55 -19.79 -1.72 13.17
N TYR A 56 -20.00 -1.42 14.45
CA TYR A 56 -19.25 -0.40 15.16
C TYR A 56 -19.35 -0.59 16.67
N VAL A 57 -18.26 -0.28 17.37
CA VAL A 57 -18.20 -0.16 18.82
C VAL A 57 -17.72 1.24 19.13
N SER A 58 -18.49 1.97 19.93
CA SER A 58 -18.11 3.31 20.31
C SER A 58 -16.98 3.33 21.31
N GLU A 59 -16.29 4.46 21.37
CA GLU A 59 -15.45 4.77 22.51
C GLU A 59 -16.29 4.83 23.80
N VAL A 60 -15.63 4.58 24.93
CA VAL A 60 -16.27 4.62 26.25
C VAL A 60 -16.49 6.08 26.64
N GLN A 61 -17.75 6.47 26.85
CA GLN A 61 -18.09 7.79 27.37
C GLN A 61 -18.54 7.69 28.83
N SER A 62 -18.01 8.59 29.66
CA SER A 62 -18.45 8.80 31.04
C SER A 62 -18.93 10.24 31.18
N ASP A 63 -20.13 10.52 30.68
CA ASP A 63 -20.80 11.82 30.78
C ASP A 63 -22.07 11.70 31.64
N SER A 64 -22.74 12.82 31.90
CA SER A 64 -23.97 12.92 32.69
C SER A 64 -24.99 11.82 32.34
N LEU A 65 -25.57 11.20 33.37
CA LEU A 65 -26.63 10.20 33.24
C LEU A 65 -27.88 10.73 32.51
N GLN A 66 -28.04 12.06 32.37
CA GLN A 66 -29.17 12.65 31.66
C GLN A 66 -29.07 12.54 30.14
N LYS A 67 -27.88 12.73 29.55
CA LYS A 67 -27.66 12.68 28.10
C LYS A 67 -26.24 12.21 27.80
N LEU A 68 -26.11 11.05 27.16
CA LEU A 68 -24.85 10.53 26.61
C LEU A 68 -24.90 10.65 25.09
N SER A 69 -24.11 11.57 24.51
CA SER A 69 -24.09 11.83 23.07
C SER A 69 -22.82 11.31 22.41
N PHE A 70 -22.99 10.43 21.44
CA PHE A 70 -21.89 9.89 20.66
C PHE A 70 -21.94 10.47 19.25
N GLN A 71 -21.00 11.37 18.95
CA GLN A 71 -20.99 12.19 17.73
C GLN A 71 -20.20 11.57 16.57
N GLU A 72 -19.35 10.57 16.82
CA GLU A 72 -18.46 10.01 15.82
C GLU A 72 -18.87 8.60 15.36
N ILE A 73 -20.00 8.49 14.68
CA ILE A 73 -20.39 7.21 14.08
C ILE A 73 -19.78 7.13 12.68
N PRO A 74 -18.86 6.18 12.42
CA PRO A 74 -18.35 6.00 11.07
C PRO A 74 -19.51 5.63 10.14
N LYS A 75 -19.41 6.08 8.88
CA LYS A 75 -20.43 5.80 7.87
C LYS A 75 -20.64 4.29 7.78
N LEU A 76 -21.81 3.82 8.21
CA LEU A 76 -22.16 2.41 8.15
C LEU A 76 -22.25 1.99 6.68
N ASN A 77 -21.36 1.07 6.25
CA ASN A 77 -21.27 0.58 4.87
C ASN A 77 -22.37 -0.44 4.51
N GLY A 78 -23.59 -0.24 5.02
CA GLY A 78 -24.72 -1.15 4.82
C GLY A 78 -25.93 -0.43 4.27
N THR A 79 -26.58 -1.03 3.26
CA THR A 79 -27.92 -0.63 2.79
C THR A 79 -29.04 -1.13 3.72
N SER A 80 -28.69 -1.80 4.81
CA SER A 80 -29.62 -2.36 5.78
C SER A 80 -30.40 -1.24 6.49
N ALA A 81 -31.72 -1.23 6.28
CA ALA A 81 -32.62 -0.31 6.97
C ALA A 81 -32.83 -0.66 8.45
N MET A 82 -32.39 -1.84 8.89
CA MET A 82 -32.54 -2.31 10.26
C MET A 82 -31.18 -2.49 10.93
N ILE A 83 -31.05 -1.97 12.14
CA ILE A 83 -29.85 -2.02 12.97
C ILE A 83 -30.21 -2.47 14.39
N ILE A 84 -29.30 -3.17 15.05
CA ILE A 84 -29.42 -3.54 16.46
C ILE A 84 -28.44 -2.69 17.26
N LEU A 85 -28.96 -1.92 18.21
CA LEU A 85 -28.19 -1.03 19.07
C LEU A 85 -28.17 -1.59 20.49
N ASN A 86 -26.99 -1.93 21.00
CA ASN A 86 -26.82 -2.36 22.39
C ASN A 86 -26.09 -1.28 23.17
N LEU A 87 -26.65 -0.86 24.31
CA LEU A 87 -25.94 -0.03 25.28
C LEU A 87 -25.30 -0.94 26.32
N VAL A 88 -24.00 -0.77 26.57
CA VAL A 88 -23.23 -1.57 27.53
C VAL A 88 -22.60 -0.63 28.55
N GLY A 89 -22.84 -0.88 29.83
CA GLY A 89 -22.31 -0.09 30.94
C GLY A 89 -21.35 -0.92 31.79
N LYS A 90 -20.33 -0.27 32.34
CA LYS A 90 -19.45 -0.86 33.34
C LYS A 90 -20.12 -0.76 34.71
N VAL A 91 -20.41 -1.89 35.35
CA VAL A 91 -20.90 -1.91 36.74
C VAL A 91 -19.70 -1.87 37.67
N PRO A 92 -19.53 -0.82 38.49
CA PRO A 92 -18.45 -0.75 39.46
C PRO A 92 -18.53 -1.90 40.47
N SER A 93 -17.37 -2.45 40.82
CA SER A 93 -17.20 -3.48 41.85
C SER A 93 -17.81 -3.10 43.20
N GLU A 94 -17.88 -1.81 43.53
CA GLU A 94 -18.54 -1.28 44.74
C GLU A 94 -20.03 -1.64 44.83
N ILE A 95 -20.76 -1.53 43.71
CA ILE A 95 -22.18 -1.90 43.61
C ILE A 95 -22.34 -3.43 43.63
N LEU A 96 -21.41 -4.17 43.01
CA LEU A 96 -21.45 -5.63 43.03
C LEU A 96 -21.17 -6.20 44.43
N ARG A 97 -20.30 -5.55 45.20
CA ARG A 97 -20.03 -5.88 46.61
C ARG A 97 -21.21 -5.56 47.53
N SER A 98 -21.95 -4.47 47.29
CA SER A 98 -23.13 -4.15 48.11
C SER A 98 -24.30 -5.11 47.88
N ILE A 99 -24.43 -5.67 46.67
CA ILE A 99 -25.48 -6.64 46.33
C ILE A 99 -25.12 -8.08 46.74
N SER A 100 -23.82 -8.45 46.69
CA SER A 100 -23.36 -9.75 47.16
C SER A 100 -22.99 -9.71 48.64
N LEU A 101 -23.88 -10.20 49.50
CA LEU A 101 -23.70 -10.32 50.97
C LEU A 101 -22.50 -11.20 51.42
N ASN A 102 -21.58 -11.58 50.53
CA ASN A 102 -20.39 -12.36 50.82
C ASN A 102 -19.13 -11.51 50.58
N THR A 103 -18.56 -10.99 51.66
CA THR A 103 -17.44 -10.04 51.69
C THR A 103 -16.08 -10.57 51.21
N ASN A 104 -16.00 -11.81 50.70
CA ASN A 104 -14.71 -12.51 50.49
C ASN A 104 -14.43 -12.93 49.04
N THR A 105 -15.18 -12.47 48.05
CA THR A 105 -14.81 -12.65 46.64
C THR A 105 -14.36 -11.31 46.05
N ASN A 106 -13.16 -11.26 45.48
CA ASN A 106 -12.72 -10.14 44.64
C ASN A 106 -13.62 -10.11 43.40
N VAL A 107 -14.74 -9.39 43.50
CA VAL A 107 -15.61 -9.16 42.35
C VAL A 107 -15.01 -8.00 41.56
N ASP A 108 -14.34 -8.35 40.46
CA ASP A 108 -13.86 -7.37 39.48
C ASP A 108 -15.03 -6.64 38.80
N ASP A 109 -14.76 -5.45 38.28
CA ASP A 109 -15.74 -4.67 37.52
C ASP A 109 -16.28 -5.49 36.33
N LYS A 110 -17.60 -5.61 36.21
CA LYS A 110 -18.24 -6.36 35.12
C LYS A 110 -18.94 -5.43 34.14
N TRP A 111 -18.79 -5.72 32.85
CA TRP A 111 -19.54 -5.06 31.79
C TRP A 111 -20.90 -5.73 31.61
N CYS A 112 -21.98 -4.96 31.64
CA CYS A 112 -23.34 -5.46 31.49
C CYS A 112 -24.06 -4.74 30.36
N VAL A 113 -24.83 -5.51 29.56
CA VAL A 113 -25.71 -4.94 28.53
C VAL A 113 -26.92 -4.32 29.23
N LEU A 114 -27.02 -3.00 29.16
CA LEU A 114 -28.10 -2.23 29.79
C LEU A 114 -29.40 -2.35 28.98
N CYS A 115 -29.31 -2.17 27.66
CA CYS A 115 -30.45 -2.22 26.75
C CYS A 115 -30.05 -2.74 25.37
N THR A 116 -30.99 -3.40 24.69
CA THR A 116 -30.87 -3.85 23.31
C THR A 116 -32.09 -3.38 22.51
N TYR A 117 -31.87 -2.50 21.53
CA TYR A 117 -32.90 -1.97 20.66
C TYR A 117 -32.76 -2.56 19.25
N LYS A 118 -33.88 -3.03 18.69
CA LYS A 118 -33.99 -3.37 17.27
C LYS A 118 -34.64 -2.19 16.56
N ILE A 119 -33.85 -1.43 15.82
CA ILE A 119 -34.27 -0.17 15.20
C ILE A 119 -34.49 -0.40 13.71
N ASP A 120 -35.68 -0.07 13.23
CA ASP A 120 -35.98 0.06 11.79
C ASP A 120 -35.95 1.56 11.44
N LEU A 121 -34.96 1.97 10.65
CA LEU A 121 -34.74 3.37 10.25
C LEU A 121 -35.92 3.97 9.45
N ASN A 122 -36.79 3.12 8.89
CA ASN A 122 -37.98 3.56 8.17
C ASN A 122 -39.15 3.94 9.08
N LYS A 123 -39.19 3.43 10.31
CA LYS A 123 -40.31 3.58 11.26
C LYS A 123 -40.04 4.59 12.38
N LEU A 124 -39.00 5.39 12.24
CA LEU A 124 -38.59 6.40 13.21
C LEU A 124 -39.55 7.59 13.22
N GLN A 125 -39.85 8.09 14.43
CA GLN A 125 -40.69 9.27 14.64
C GLN A 125 -39.81 10.52 14.81
N PHE A 126 -40.16 11.62 14.15
CA PHE A 126 -39.44 12.89 14.26
C PHE A 126 -39.72 13.55 15.61
N ILE A 127 -38.66 14.05 16.26
CA ILE A 127 -38.72 14.80 17.52
C ILE A 127 -37.96 16.12 17.38
N ASN A 128 -38.51 17.18 17.97
CA ASN A 128 -37.80 18.44 18.17
C ASN A 128 -37.18 18.43 19.58
N GLU A 129 -35.86 18.45 19.69
CA GLU A 129 -35.14 18.31 20.98
C GLU A 129 -35.52 19.40 22.00
N ASP A 130 -35.86 20.60 21.52
CA ASP A 130 -36.15 21.76 22.39
C ASP A 130 -37.57 21.75 23.00
N ALA A 131 -38.48 20.95 22.44
CA ALA A 131 -39.92 21.01 22.78
C ALA A 131 -40.42 19.80 23.59
N VAL A 132 -39.55 18.81 23.83
CA VAL A 132 -39.96 17.45 24.19
C VAL A 132 -39.09 16.89 25.31
N LEU A 133 -39.72 16.40 26.38
CA LEU A 133 -39.05 15.70 27.47
C LEU A 133 -39.16 14.19 27.25
N ILE A 134 -38.01 13.55 27.15
CA ILE A 134 -37.92 12.10 27.07
C ILE A 134 -37.98 11.55 28.49
N THR A 135 -39.08 10.88 28.82
CA THR A 135 -39.30 10.30 30.17
C THR A 135 -38.89 8.83 30.28
N GLY A 136 -38.55 8.20 29.15
CA GLY A 136 -38.03 6.83 29.11
C GLY A 136 -36.63 6.73 29.71
N THR A 137 -36.34 5.62 30.36
CA THR A 137 -34.99 5.24 30.83
C THR A 137 -34.21 4.54 29.71
N ASN A 138 -32.95 4.92 29.50
CA ASN A 138 -32.05 4.39 28.46
C ASN A 138 -32.58 4.57 27.02
N THR A 139 -33.29 5.66 26.72
CA THR A 139 -33.95 5.88 25.42
C THR A 139 -32.98 6.42 24.36
N PRO A 140 -32.85 5.77 23.18
CA PRO A 140 -32.00 6.25 22.10
C PRO A 140 -32.71 7.29 21.22
N VAL A 141 -32.06 8.44 21.04
CA VAL A 141 -32.38 9.46 20.04
C VAL A 141 -31.32 9.39 18.95
N LEU A 142 -31.77 9.31 17.70
CA LEU A 142 -30.91 9.29 16.52
C LEU A 142 -30.91 10.67 15.87
N GLU A 143 -29.76 11.32 15.82
CA GLU A 143 -29.58 12.54 15.02
C GLU A 143 -29.24 12.15 13.59
N LEU A 144 -30.13 12.45 12.66
CA LEU A 144 -29.95 12.25 11.22
C LEU A 144 -29.71 13.60 10.55
N VAL A 145 -29.20 13.59 9.31
CA VAL A 145 -28.96 14.82 8.51
C VAL A 145 -30.20 15.72 8.40
N ASP A 146 -31.39 15.13 8.43
CA ASP A 146 -32.66 15.84 8.26
C ASP A 146 -33.36 16.17 9.61
N GLY A 147 -32.75 15.84 10.76
CA GLY A 147 -33.27 16.15 12.11
C GLY A 147 -33.17 14.99 13.12
N CYS A 148 -33.75 15.17 14.30
CA CYS A 148 -33.68 14.21 15.42
C CYS A 148 -34.88 13.26 15.42
N TYR A 149 -34.65 11.98 15.70
CA TYR A 149 -35.68 10.94 15.64
C TYR A 149 -35.60 9.95 16.81
N THR A 150 -36.75 9.41 17.22
CA THR A 150 -36.86 8.37 18.26
C THR A 150 -37.70 7.18 17.81
N LEU A 151 -37.73 6.16 18.67
CA LEU A 151 -38.57 4.99 18.48
C LEU A 151 -40.04 5.33 18.80
N PRO A 152 -41.01 4.83 18.00
CA PRO A 152 -42.43 5.18 18.12
C PRO A 152 -43.11 4.64 19.39
N THR A 153 -42.43 3.79 20.17
CA THR A 153 -42.98 3.12 21.36
C THR A 153 -42.58 3.78 22.68
N GLU A 154 -41.84 4.89 22.67
CA GLU A 154 -41.33 5.51 23.90
C GLU A 154 -42.17 6.70 24.36
N ASN A 155 -42.32 6.83 25.70
CA ASN A 155 -43.17 7.82 26.36
C ASN A 155 -42.55 9.23 26.26
N VAL A 156 -42.82 9.85 25.13
CA VAL A 156 -42.38 11.19 24.79
C VAL A 156 -43.47 12.17 25.23
N LYS A 157 -43.18 13.03 26.22
CA LYS A 157 -44.14 14.06 26.69
C LYS A 157 -43.71 15.45 26.18
N PRO A 158 -44.59 16.21 25.50
CA PRO A 158 -44.28 17.59 25.13
C PRO A 158 -44.17 18.46 26.38
N ILE A 159 -43.15 19.33 26.44
CA ILE A 159 -42.86 20.17 27.62
C ILE A 159 -43.84 21.34 27.73
N LYS A 160 -44.46 21.76 26.61
CA LYS A 160 -45.48 22.82 26.56
C LYS A 160 -46.49 22.54 25.45
N GLU A 161 -47.75 22.93 25.66
CA GLU A 161 -48.71 23.07 24.55
C GLU A 161 -48.14 24.07 23.53
N PRO A 162 -48.12 23.75 22.23
CA PRO A 162 -47.62 24.69 21.24
C PRO A 162 -48.67 25.79 21.02
N ILE A 163 -48.46 26.93 21.64
CA ILE A 163 -49.07 28.19 21.21
C ILE A 163 -48.50 28.50 19.82
N GLY A 164 -49.32 28.31 18.79
CA GLY A 164 -49.17 28.94 17.49
C GLY A 164 -47.93 28.54 16.68
N LEU A 165 -47.79 27.26 16.30
CA LEU A 165 -46.95 26.90 15.15
C LEU A 165 -47.86 26.53 13.98
N HIS A 166 -47.71 27.26 12.87
CA HIS A 166 -48.39 26.97 11.60
C HIS A 166 -48.35 25.47 11.32
N LYS A 167 -49.54 24.86 11.20
CA LYS A 167 -49.71 23.49 10.69
C LYS A 167 -49.10 23.42 9.29
N ARG A 168 -47.81 23.08 9.19
CA ARG A 168 -47.29 22.48 7.97
C ARG A 168 -48.01 21.14 7.85
N ASN A 169 -48.81 20.98 6.81
CA ASN A 169 -49.35 19.68 6.42
C ASN A 169 -48.19 18.69 6.35
N ILE A 170 -48.13 17.79 7.33
CA ILE A 170 -47.26 16.61 7.29
C ILE A 170 -47.89 15.74 6.21
N SER A 171 -47.44 15.93 4.97
CA SER A 171 -47.79 15.03 3.88
C SER A 171 -47.35 13.64 4.28
N GLU A 172 -48.27 12.68 4.34
CA GLU A 172 -47.95 11.26 4.43
C GLU A 172 -46.86 10.96 3.40
N ILE A 173 -45.69 10.54 3.89
CA ILE A 173 -44.57 10.14 3.05
C ILE A 173 -45.01 8.86 2.35
N LYS A 174 -45.60 8.99 1.16
CA LYS A 174 -45.83 7.86 0.26
C LYS A 174 -44.47 7.32 -0.14
N LEU A 175 -44.01 6.29 0.57
CA LEU A 175 -42.84 5.49 0.21
C LEU A 175 -43.10 4.86 -1.16
N LYS A 176 -42.63 5.52 -2.23
CA LYS A 176 -42.65 4.94 -3.57
C LYS A 176 -41.52 3.92 -3.69
N TYR A 177 -41.90 2.65 -3.82
CA TYR A 177 -41.02 1.51 -4.07
C TYR A 177 -40.58 1.41 -5.54
N SER A 178 -39.99 2.48 -6.09
CA SER A 178 -39.32 2.38 -7.38
C SER A 178 -37.81 2.33 -7.17
N LEU A 179 -37.27 1.12 -7.09
CA LEU A 179 -35.84 0.88 -7.29
C LEU A 179 -35.51 1.27 -8.73
N ALA A 180 -35.02 2.48 -8.94
CA ALA A 180 -34.56 2.89 -10.26
C ALA A 180 -33.32 2.07 -10.64
N TYR A 181 -33.26 1.56 -11.86
CA TYR A 181 -32.10 0.82 -12.39
C TYR A 181 -30.79 1.60 -12.17
N SER A 182 -30.82 2.92 -12.32
CA SER A 182 -29.69 3.81 -12.05
C SER A 182 -29.17 3.73 -10.61
N SER A 183 -30.03 3.48 -9.62
CA SER A 183 -29.64 3.30 -8.22
C SER A 183 -28.98 1.94 -7.97
N LEU A 184 -29.45 0.88 -8.64
CA LEU A 184 -28.83 -0.44 -8.60
C LEU A 184 -27.46 -0.45 -9.29
N LEU A 185 -27.34 0.25 -10.43
CA LEU A 185 -26.08 0.40 -11.14
C LEU A 185 -25.03 1.13 -10.29
N LYS A 186 -25.44 2.20 -9.59
CA LYS A 186 -24.56 2.92 -8.65
C LYS A 186 -24.12 2.04 -7.49
N LEU A 187 -25.02 1.24 -6.93
CA LEU A 187 -24.67 0.27 -5.88
C LEU A 187 -23.66 -0.74 -6.39
N ASN A 188 -23.90 -1.31 -7.58
CA ASN A 188 -22.98 -2.26 -8.20
C ASN A 188 -21.59 -1.65 -8.43
N LYS A 189 -21.53 -0.42 -8.98
CA LYS A 189 -20.27 0.31 -9.16
C LYS A 189 -19.55 0.60 -7.85
N LEU A 190 -20.28 0.87 -6.77
CA LEU A 190 -19.68 1.07 -5.45
C LEU A 190 -19.12 -0.25 -4.90
N LEU A 191 -19.80 -1.37 -5.11
CA LEU A 191 -19.31 -2.71 -4.73
C LEU A 191 -18.08 -3.11 -5.55
N GLU A 192 -18.08 -2.83 -6.85
CA GLU A 192 -16.93 -3.03 -7.74
C GLU A 192 -15.72 -2.21 -7.28
N TYR A 193 -15.94 -0.93 -6.94
CA TYR A 193 -14.89 -0.08 -6.36
C TYR A 193 -14.39 -0.63 -5.02
N SER A 194 -15.28 -1.09 -4.15
CA SER A 194 -14.89 -1.72 -2.88
C SER A 194 -14.07 -2.99 -3.10
N SER A 195 -14.37 -3.76 -4.14
CA SER A 195 -13.59 -4.96 -4.53
C SER A 195 -12.19 -4.55 -5.01
N GLN A 196 -12.10 -3.51 -5.85
CA GLN A 196 -10.81 -2.99 -6.32
C GLN A 196 -9.95 -2.49 -5.16
N VAL A 197 -10.52 -1.76 -4.20
CA VAL A 197 -9.79 -1.34 -2.99
C VAL A 197 -9.29 -2.55 -2.20
N HIS A 198 -10.07 -3.63 -2.11
CA HIS A 198 -9.62 -4.85 -1.45
C HIS A 198 -8.48 -5.55 -2.20
N GLU A 199 -8.52 -5.57 -3.54
CA GLU A 199 -7.42 -6.04 -4.38
C GLU A 199 -6.16 -5.19 -4.19
N GLU A 200 -6.28 -3.86 -4.15
CA GLU A 200 -5.17 -2.94 -3.86
C GLU A 200 -4.57 -3.20 -2.47
N ILE A 201 -5.40 -3.42 -1.45
CA ILE A 201 -4.93 -3.79 -0.11
C ILE A 201 -4.15 -5.10 -0.16
N ASN A 202 -4.64 -6.09 -0.90
CA ASN A 202 -3.94 -7.37 -1.07
C ASN A 202 -2.62 -7.18 -1.82
N GLU A 203 -2.57 -6.38 -2.88
CA GLU A 203 -1.32 -6.04 -3.57
C GLU A 203 -0.31 -5.32 -2.67
N ILE A 204 -0.77 -4.44 -1.79
CA ILE A 204 0.09 -3.77 -0.83
C ILE A 204 0.59 -4.80 0.20
N SER A 205 -0.29 -5.69 0.68
CA SER A 205 0.09 -6.77 1.59
C SER A 205 1.14 -7.68 0.98
N THR A 206 1.00 -8.09 -0.28
CA THR A 206 2.01 -8.90 -0.97
C THR A 206 3.31 -8.15 -1.18
N LYS A 207 3.29 -6.86 -1.53
CA LYS A 207 4.51 -6.03 -1.63
C LYS A 207 5.23 -5.92 -0.28
N ILE A 208 4.48 -5.76 0.82
CA ILE A 208 5.04 -5.77 2.17
C ILE A 208 5.64 -7.14 2.47
N GLU A 209 4.91 -8.23 2.18
CA GLU A 209 5.41 -9.60 2.39
C GLU A 209 6.66 -9.89 1.56
N GLU A 210 6.76 -9.45 0.31
CA GLU A 210 7.95 -9.59 -0.54
C GLU A 210 9.16 -8.81 0.02
N SER A 211 8.92 -7.68 0.69
CA SER A 211 9.98 -6.88 1.32
C SER A 211 10.55 -7.52 2.61
N PHE A 212 9.80 -8.40 3.27
CA PHE A 212 10.18 -9.02 4.54
C PHE A 212 11.24 -10.15 4.47
N PRO A 213 11.29 -11.05 3.46
CA PRO A 213 12.22 -12.18 3.42
C PRO A 213 13.60 -11.83 2.86
N LEU A 214 13.77 -10.74 2.10
CA LEU A 214 15.01 -10.48 1.34
C LEU A 214 16.25 -10.17 2.19
N HIS A 215 16.08 -9.68 3.43
CA HIS A 215 17.22 -9.25 4.27
C HIS A 215 17.14 -9.69 5.74
N LYS A 216 16.49 -10.83 6.04
CA LYS A 216 16.51 -11.34 7.43
C LYS A 216 17.96 -11.60 7.87
N ASN A 217 18.35 -10.93 8.95
CA ASN A 217 19.63 -11.04 9.66
C ASN A 217 20.91 -10.52 8.98
N GLN A 218 20.89 -10.00 7.75
CA GLN A 218 22.11 -9.40 7.16
C GLN A 218 22.58 -8.19 7.99
N HIS A 219 21.68 -7.25 8.26
CA HIS A 219 22.00 -6.07 9.07
C HIS A 219 22.37 -6.42 10.52
N LYS A 220 21.77 -7.48 11.07
CA LYS A 220 22.09 -8.01 12.40
C LYS A 220 23.47 -8.67 12.43
N TRP A 221 23.86 -9.35 11.35
CA TRP A 221 25.19 -9.92 11.17
C TRP A 221 26.23 -8.82 11.00
N TYR A 222 25.98 -7.82 10.16
CA TYR A 222 26.85 -6.64 10.03
C TYR A 222 27.07 -5.94 11.36
N MET A 223 26.00 -5.70 12.14
CA MET A 223 26.12 -5.11 13.48
C MET A 223 26.98 -5.96 14.42
N LYS A 224 26.83 -7.30 14.41
CA LYS A 224 27.70 -8.19 15.19
C LYS A 224 29.16 -8.12 14.73
N THR A 225 29.41 -8.01 13.43
CA THR A 225 30.77 -7.90 12.87
C THR A 225 31.41 -6.58 13.27
N VAL A 226 30.65 -5.48 13.24
CA VAL A 226 31.10 -4.17 13.75
C VAL A 226 31.39 -4.23 15.25
N GLN A 227 30.57 -4.94 16.02
CA GLN A 227 30.80 -5.10 17.46
C GLN A 227 32.10 -5.88 17.74
N LYS A 228 32.37 -6.94 16.97
CA LYS A 228 33.66 -7.66 17.02
C LYS A 228 34.85 -6.81 16.58
N SER A 229 34.68 -5.94 15.58
CA SER A 229 35.76 -5.04 15.17
C SER A 229 36.07 -3.98 16.23
N ILE A 230 35.05 -3.49 16.94
CA ILE A 230 35.23 -2.60 18.11
C ILE A 230 35.97 -3.33 19.24
N GLU A 231 35.59 -4.56 19.57
CA GLU A 231 36.28 -5.36 20.60
C GLU A 231 37.74 -5.60 20.24
N THR A 232 38.03 -5.98 19.00
CA THR A 232 39.42 -6.17 18.53
C THR A 232 40.20 -4.86 18.54
N LEU A 233 39.60 -3.72 18.19
CA LEU A 233 40.25 -2.41 18.35
C LEU A 233 40.56 -2.11 19.82
N LEU A 234 39.62 -2.34 20.73
CA LEU A 234 39.84 -2.14 22.17
C LEU A 234 40.98 -3.00 22.71
N THR A 235 41.07 -4.26 22.30
CA THR A 235 42.20 -5.14 22.68
C THR A 235 43.54 -4.64 22.13
N LYS A 236 43.59 -4.16 20.88
CA LYS A 236 44.79 -3.57 20.28
C LYS A 236 45.20 -2.27 20.98
N THR A 237 44.24 -1.42 21.34
CA THR A 237 44.50 -0.19 22.10
C THR A 237 45.05 -0.50 23.48
N LYS A 238 44.48 -1.50 24.19
CA LYS A 238 45.03 -1.98 25.46
C LYS A 238 46.45 -2.51 25.31
N LYS A 239 46.72 -3.32 24.28
CA LYS A 239 48.07 -3.82 23.99
C LYS A 239 49.05 -2.68 23.74
N LYS A 240 48.68 -1.70 22.91
CA LYS A 240 49.49 -0.49 22.66
C LYS A 240 49.73 0.32 23.93
N SER A 241 48.73 0.48 24.81
CA SER A 241 48.92 1.17 26.09
C SER A 241 49.89 0.42 26.99
N LEU A 242 49.87 -0.91 26.97
CA LEU A 242 50.79 -1.76 27.73
C LEU A 242 52.21 -1.64 27.17
N GLU A 243 52.38 -1.69 25.85
CA GLU A 243 53.66 -1.43 25.17
C GLU A 243 54.17 -0.01 25.45
N MET A 244 53.29 1.00 25.52
CA MET A 244 53.65 2.37 25.86
C MET A 244 54.12 2.49 27.31
N THR A 245 53.44 1.85 28.27
CA THR A 245 53.93 1.78 29.66
C THR A 245 55.22 0.99 29.79
N GLN A 246 55.48 0.00 28.94
CA GLN A 246 56.74 -0.72 28.88
C GLN A 246 57.84 0.14 28.26
N LEU A 247 57.54 0.97 27.26
CA LEU A 247 58.48 1.93 26.67
C LEU A 247 58.78 3.09 27.63
N GLU A 248 57.81 3.57 28.40
CA GLU A 248 58.04 4.54 29.48
C GLU A 248 58.92 3.95 30.59
N LYS A 249 58.75 2.66 30.91
CA LYS A 249 59.62 1.92 31.85
C LYS A 249 61.00 1.59 31.26
N ASN A 250 61.08 1.40 29.93
CA ASN A 250 62.31 1.07 29.21
C ASN A 250 63.02 2.32 28.66
N GLY A 251 62.50 3.53 28.91
CA GLY A 251 63.15 4.81 28.58
C GLY A 251 64.53 5.00 29.23
N THR A 252 64.94 4.09 30.11
CA THR A 252 66.27 3.97 30.69
C THR A 252 67.24 3.03 29.95
N ILE A 253 66.85 2.35 28.86
CA ILE A 253 67.76 1.42 28.16
C ILE A 253 67.81 1.71 26.66
N SER A 254 68.98 2.17 26.24
CA SER A 254 69.35 2.58 24.89
C SER A 254 69.64 1.41 23.93
N HIS A 255 69.49 1.70 22.63
CA HIS A 255 70.28 1.22 21.48
C HIS A 255 70.21 -0.25 21.03
N SER A 256 69.69 -0.46 19.82
CA SER A 256 70.34 -1.17 18.69
C SER A 256 69.46 -0.99 17.42
N LYS A 257 69.87 -0.14 16.48
CA LYS A 257 70.67 -0.45 15.28
C LYS A 257 69.99 -1.45 14.31
N THR A 258 69.36 -0.89 13.28
CA THR A 258 69.61 -1.21 11.87
C THR A 258 69.84 -2.68 11.49
N ASP A 259 68.85 -3.54 11.70
CA ASP A 259 68.76 -4.86 11.03
C ASP A 259 67.36 -5.13 10.41
N VAL A 260 66.46 -4.14 10.43
CA VAL A 260 65.04 -4.29 10.02
C VAL A 260 64.75 -3.77 8.61
N SER A 261 65.75 -3.25 7.88
CA SER A 261 65.47 -2.47 6.65
C SER A 261 65.22 -3.27 5.37
N LEU A 262 65.40 -4.60 5.32
CA LEU A 262 65.08 -5.40 4.13
C LEU A 262 64.66 -6.83 4.53
N ILE A 263 63.49 -6.98 5.16
CA ILE A 263 62.84 -8.28 5.25
C ILE A 263 62.04 -8.45 3.94
N SER A 264 62.49 -9.36 3.09
CA SER A 264 61.86 -9.79 1.82
C SER A 264 60.43 -10.34 1.94
N GLN A 265 59.78 -10.19 3.10
CA GLN A 265 58.38 -10.53 3.32
C GLN A 265 57.42 -9.55 2.63
N ASP A 266 57.81 -8.28 2.45
CA ASP A 266 56.95 -7.29 1.78
C ASP A 266 56.82 -7.56 0.26
N GLU A 267 57.82 -8.16 -0.40
CA GLU A 267 57.74 -8.58 -1.81
C GLU A 267 56.82 -9.79 -1.99
N SER A 268 56.81 -10.74 -1.04
CA SER A 268 55.93 -11.93 -1.10
C SER A 268 54.44 -11.57 -1.04
N ILE A 269 54.08 -10.51 -0.30
CA ILE A 269 52.71 -9.98 -0.25
C ILE A 269 52.34 -9.38 -1.62
N ASN A 270 53.28 -8.69 -2.27
CA ASN A 270 53.07 -8.08 -3.58
C ASN A 270 52.92 -9.14 -4.70
N ASP A 271 53.64 -10.27 -4.59
CA ASP A 271 53.50 -11.44 -5.47
C ASP A 271 52.14 -12.13 -5.30
N ASP A 272 51.63 -12.22 -4.07
CA ASP A 272 50.29 -12.73 -3.79
C ASP A 272 49.21 -11.82 -4.42
N TYR A 273 49.35 -10.49 -4.32
CA TYR A 273 48.47 -9.54 -5.00
C TYR A 273 48.56 -9.65 -6.53
N GLY A 274 49.76 -9.78 -7.08
CA GLY A 274 49.99 -9.98 -8.51
C GLY A 274 49.37 -11.28 -9.04
N SER A 275 49.45 -12.36 -8.26
CA SER A 275 48.85 -13.66 -8.62
C SER A 275 47.32 -13.64 -8.56
N ILE A 276 46.73 -12.95 -7.57
CA ILE A 276 45.28 -12.75 -7.47
C ILE A 276 44.78 -11.89 -8.63
N TYR A 277 45.49 -10.81 -8.97
CA TYR A 277 45.13 -9.96 -10.09
C TYR A 277 45.26 -10.69 -11.43
N SER A 278 46.32 -11.48 -11.61
CA SER A 278 46.51 -12.34 -12.79
C SER A 278 45.35 -13.35 -12.94
N ARG A 279 44.95 -14.02 -11.86
CA ARG A 279 43.78 -14.91 -11.87
C ARG A 279 42.48 -14.15 -12.16
N PHE A 280 42.32 -12.95 -11.60
CA PHE A 280 41.16 -12.12 -11.85
C PHE A 280 41.06 -11.72 -13.33
N VAL A 281 42.18 -11.29 -13.94
CA VAL A 281 42.26 -10.98 -15.37
C VAL A 281 41.91 -12.22 -16.21
N GLN A 282 42.52 -13.38 -15.93
CA GLN A 282 42.18 -14.62 -16.64
C GLN A 282 40.70 -15.02 -16.53
N ILE A 283 40.08 -14.84 -15.36
CA ILE A 283 38.66 -15.09 -15.16
C ILE A 283 37.80 -14.08 -15.92
N LYS A 284 38.20 -12.80 -15.92
CA LYS A 284 37.54 -11.73 -16.67
C LYS A 284 37.60 -12.02 -18.17
N ASP A 285 38.76 -12.34 -18.72
CA ASP A 285 38.95 -12.62 -20.15
C ASP A 285 38.13 -13.84 -20.58
N ARG A 286 38.11 -14.89 -19.75
CA ARG A 286 37.26 -16.07 -19.99
C ARG A 286 35.78 -15.72 -19.97
N LEU A 287 35.35 -14.85 -19.06
CA LEU A 287 33.96 -14.38 -18.99
C LEU A 287 33.61 -13.56 -20.22
N ASP A 288 34.51 -12.70 -20.68
CA ASP A 288 34.34 -11.85 -21.85
C ASP A 288 34.23 -12.72 -23.11
N GLN A 289 35.11 -13.69 -23.30
CA GLN A 289 35.00 -14.69 -24.37
C GLN A 289 33.66 -15.43 -24.37
N LEU A 290 33.13 -15.79 -23.19
CA LEU A 290 31.81 -16.42 -23.08
C LEU A 290 30.67 -15.45 -23.45
N ARG A 291 30.77 -14.17 -23.06
CA ARG A 291 29.82 -13.13 -23.46
C ARG A 291 29.81 -12.94 -24.97
N PHE A 292 30.98 -12.89 -25.61
CA PHE A 292 31.09 -12.84 -27.06
C PHE A 292 30.45 -14.05 -27.73
N LYS A 293 30.78 -15.27 -27.29
CA LYS A 293 30.17 -16.49 -27.83
C LYS A 293 28.64 -16.46 -27.72
N LYS A 294 28.10 -15.99 -26.59
CA LYS A 294 26.65 -15.81 -26.42
C LYS A 294 26.07 -14.73 -27.32
N LEU A 295 26.80 -13.63 -27.54
CA LEU A 295 26.37 -12.59 -28.47
C LEU A 295 26.32 -13.11 -29.91
N PHE A 296 27.34 -13.86 -30.36
CA PHE A 296 27.34 -14.51 -31.67
C PHE A 296 26.20 -15.52 -31.81
N GLN A 297 25.94 -16.32 -30.77
CA GLN A 297 24.77 -17.23 -30.76
C GLN A 297 23.45 -16.46 -30.86
N LEU A 298 23.33 -15.35 -30.14
CA LEU A 298 22.15 -14.48 -30.20
C LEU A 298 21.98 -13.90 -31.61
N VAL A 299 23.05 -13.36 -32.21
CA VAL A 299 23.03 -12.88 -33.60
C VAL A 299 22.61 -14.00 -34.55
N GLY A 300 23.15 -15.22 -34.39
CA GLY A 300 22.76 -16.38 -35.18
C GLY A 300 21.28 -16.73 -35.08
N ILE A 301 20.69 -16.66 -33.89
CA ILE A 301 19.25 -16.92 -33.67
C ILE A 301 18.40 -15.86 -34.39
N PHE A 302 18.81 -14.60 -34.34
CA PHE A 302 18.06 -13.49 -34.93
C PHE A 302 18.39 -13.23 -36.41
N ALA A 303 19.36 -13.95 -37.00
CA ALA A 303 19.76 -13.77 -38.39
C ALA A 303 18.59 -13.95 -39.38
N SER A 304 17.66 -14.87 -39.09
CA SER A 304 16.48 -15.16 -39.92
C SER A 304 15.36 -14.12 -39.79
N THR A 305 15.43 -13.19 -38.83
CA THR A 305 14.35 -12.21 -38.53
C THR A 305 14.41 -10.94 -39.37
N GLY A 306 15.45 -10.78 -40.21
CA GLY A 306 15.65 -9.58 -41.03
C GLY A 306 16.15 -8.34 -40.25
N LEU A 307 16.46 -8.48 -38.95
CA LEU A 307 17.01 -7.40 -38.12
C LEU A 307 18.41 -6.94 -38.54
N PHE A 308 19.19 -7.84 -39.14
CA PHE A 308 20.58 -7.63 -39.56
C PHE A 308 20.74 -7.34 -41.06
N ASP A 309 19.64 -7.07 -41.76
CA ASP A 309 19.69 -6.70 -43.18
C ASP A 309 20.47 -5.38 -43.34
N THR A 310 21.47 -5.36 -44.23
CA THR A 310 22.33 -4.19 -44.46
C THR A 310 21.54 -2.98 -44.96
N THR A 311 20.41 -3.20 -45.65
CA THR A 311 19.60 -2.13 -46.26
C THR A 311 18.48 -1.63 -45.36
N LYS A 312 17.79 -2.52 -44.63
CA LYS A 312 16.56 -2.22 -43.86
C LYS A 312 16.65 -2.61 -42.39
N GLY A 313 17.72 -3.25 -41.96
CA GLY A 313 17.93 -3.71 -40.60
C GLY A 313 18.26 -2.59 -39.62
N TYR A 314 17.83 -2.80 -38.38
CA TYR A 314 18.09 -1.90 -37.27
C TYR A 314 19.43 -2.18 -36.57
N ILE A 315 20.04 -3.33 -36.85
CA ILE A 315 21.31 -3.75 -36.23
C ILE A 315 22.29 -4.09 -37.33
N HIS A 316 23.46 -3.45 -37.30
CA HIS A 316 24.55 -3.79 -38.20
C HIS A 316 25.63 -4.51 -37.40
N PHE A 317 26.01 -5.70 -37.88
CA PHE A 317 27.03 -6.53 -37.26
C PHE A 317 28.13 -6.79 -38.29
N GLU A 318 29.31 -6.19 -38.09
CA GLU A 318 30.49 -6.44 -38.94
C GLU A 318 31.22 -7.68 -38.44
N GLY A 319 31.56 -8.60 -39.35
CA GLY A 319 32.27 -9.85 -39.00
C GLY A 319 33.68 -9.60 -38.41
N PRO A 320 34.26 -10.61 -37.75
CA PRO A 320 35.45 -10.42 -36.91
C PRO A 320 36.71 -10.21 -37.75
N SER A 321 37.36 -9.05 -37.62
CA SER A 321 38.75 -8.85 -38.05
C SER A 321 39.75 -8.78 -36.88
N SER A 322 39.31 -8.49 -35.63
CA SER A 322 40.16 -8.54 -34.41
C SER A 322 39.35 -8.42 -33.10
N ILE A 323 39.50 -9.35 -32.14
CA ILE A 323 38.65 -9.53 -30.93
C ILE A 323 38.48 -8.29 -30.01
N ASP A 324 39.17 -7.20 -30.31
CA ASP A 324 39.48 -6.13 -29.34
C ASP A 324 38.43 -5.01 -29.22
N ASP A 325 37.36 -4.95 -30.03
CA ASP A 325 36.37 -3.85 -29.93
C ASP A 325 34.89 -4.24 -30.16
N VAL A 326 34.15 -4.49 -29.08
CA VAL A 326 32.71 -4.85 -29.10
C VAL A 326 31.85 -3.74 -29.71
N ALA A 327 32.21 -2.49 -29.43
CA ALA A 327 31.54 -1.31 -29.96
C ALA A 327 31.72 -1.16 -31.47
N ALA A 328 32.85 -1.61 -32.01
CA ALA A 328 33.05 -1.65 -33.47
C ALA A 328 32.16 -2.71 -34.13
N TYR A 329 31.90 -3.82 -33.42
CA TYR A 329 31.15 -4.97 -33.94
C TYR A 329 29.64 -4.79 -33.98
N LEU A 330 29.05 -4.17 -32.97
CA LEU A 330 27.58 -4.08 -32.84
C LEU A 330 27.09 -2.63 -32.97
N LYS A 331 26.70 -2.25 -34.18
CA LYS A 331 26.15 -0.91 -34.45
C LYS A 331 24.62 -0.95 -34.43
N LEU A 332 24.04 -0.45 -33.34
CA LEU A 332 22.60 -0.32 -33.17
C LEU A 332 22.09 0.98 -33.81
N LYS A 333 21.07 0.95 -34.67
CA LYS A 333 20.48 2.18 -35.22
C LYS A 333 19.36 2.69 -34.29
N PRO A 334 19.35 3.99 -33.94
CA PRO A 334 18.20 4.58 -33.29
C PRO A 334 17.01 4.59 -34.25
N LEU A 335 15.81 4.48 -33.71
CA LEU A 335 14.57 4.50 -34.47
C LEU A 335 14.19 5.93 -34.85
N ASP A 336 13.98 6.18 -36.15
CA ASP A 336 13.45 7.45 -36.64
C ASP A 336 11.91 7.41 -36.66
N ILE A 337 11.30 8.32 -35.91
CA ILE A 337 9.85 8.45 -35.80
C ILE A 337 9.23 8.76 -37.18
N GLY A 338 9.80 9.68 -37.95
CA GLY A 338 9.21 10.11 -39.23
C GLY A 338 9.15 8.97 -40.25
N ILE A 339 10.26 8.22 -40.37
CA ILE A 339 10.37 7.09 -41.29
C ILE A 339 9.42 5.95 -40.88
N LEU A 340 9.35 5.62 -39.58
CA LEU A 340 8.49 4.56 -39.08
C LEU A 340 7.00 4.86 -39.30
N PHE A 341 6.56 6.10 -39.03
CA PHE A 341 5.18 6.51 -39.29
C PHE A 341 4.85 6.51 -40.79
N GLY A 342 5.79 6.91 -41.66
CA GLY A 342 5.63 6.81 -43.11
C GLY A 342 5.38 5.38 -43.57
N GLN A 343 6.25 4.44 -43.17
CA GLN A 343 6.16 3.04 -43.59
C GLN A 343 4.96 2.30 -42.98
N ALA A 344 4.55 2.65 -41.75
CA ALA A 344 3.39 2.06 -41.11
C ALA A 344 2.05 2.45 -41.77
N ASN A 345 2.02 3.61 -42.44
CA ASN A 345 0.83 4.11 -43.14
C ASN A 345 0.69 3.54 -44.57
N GLU A 346 1.72 2.89 -45.13
CA GLU A 346 1.70 2.35 -46.50
C GLU A 346 0.71 1.19 -46.66
N SER A 347 0.71 0.23 -45.74
CA SER A 347 -0.23 -0.91 -45.75
C SER A 347 -0.33 -1.60 -44.39
N THR A 348 -1.42 -2.33 -44.16
CA THR A 348 -1.62 -3.16 -42.95
C THR A 348 -0.55 -4.25 -42.82
N LYS A 349 -0.21 -4.94 -43.92
CA LYS A 349 0.86 -5.94 -43.93
C LYS A 349 2.24 -5.36 -43.58
N ARG A 350 2.54 -4.15 -44.08
CA ARG A 350 3.82 -3.46 -43.76
C ARG A 350 3.88 -3.07 -42.29
N ARG A 351 2.75 -2.62 -41.72
CA ARG A 351 2.60 -2.29 -40.30
C ARG A 351 2.82 -3.49 -39.39
N GLU A 352 2.21 -4.64 -39.69
CA GLU A 352 2.42 -5.90 -38.94
C GLU A 352 3.87 -6.35 -38.99
N HIS A 353 4.51 -6.21 -40.16
CA HIS A 353 5.93 -6.50 -40.31
C HIS A 353 6.81 -5.58 -39.46
N ILE A 354 6.55 -4.27 -39.47
CA ILE A 354 7.26 -3.29 -38.61
C ILE A 354 7.06 -3.62 -37.13
N ASN A 355 5.83 -3.90 -36.71
CA ASN A 355 5.54 -4.29 -35.33
C ASN A 355 6.34 -5.52 -34.90
N SER A 356 6.43 -6.52 -35.78
CA SER A 356 7.22 -7.73 -35.54
C SER A 356 8.72 -7.41 -35.45
N GLN A 357 9.25 -6.58 -36.34
CA GLN A 357 10.65 -6.15 -36.31
C GLN A 357 10.98 -5.34 -35.05
N LEU A 358 10.10 -4.43 -34.63
CA LEU A 358 10.26 -3.67 -33.39
C LEU A 358 10.26 -4.58 -32.16
N GLY A 359 9.37 -5.58 -32.15
CA GLY A 359 9.34 -6.61 -31.12
C GLY A 359 10.64 -7.40 -31.04
N TYR A 360 11.15 -7.89 -32.18
CA TYR A 360 12.43 -8.61 -32.23
C TYR A 360 13.60 -7.71 -31.85
N TYR A 361 13.60 -6.44 -32.26
CA TYR A 361 14.66 -5.51 -31.90
C TYR A 361 14.68 -5.26 -30.39
N LEU A 362 13.50 -5.08 -29.79
CA LEU A 362 13.37 -4.95 -28.34
C LEU A 362 13.86 -6.21 -27.62
N LEU A 363 13.50 -7.40 -28.11
CA LEU A 363 13.95 -8.66 -27.51
C LEU A 363 15.45 -8.82 -27.61
N PHE A 364 16.04 -8.52 -28.76
CA PHE A 364 17.48 -8.58 -28.97
C PHE A 364 18.21 -7.65 -27.98
N LEU A 365 17.77 -6.38 -27.90
CA LEU A 365 18.37 -5.40 -26.99
C LEU A 365 18.23 -5.83 -25.53
N TYR A 366 17.05 -6.35 -25.15
CA TYR A 366 16.81 -6.86 -23.80
C TYR A 366 17.75 -8.02 -23.45
N LEU A 367 17.89 -9.02 -24.32
CA LEU A 367 18.75 -10.19 -24.09
C LEU A 367 20.23 -9.78 -24.07
N ALA A 368 20.66 -8.95 -25.00
CA ALA A 368 22.04 -8.46 -25.05
C ALA A 368 22.38 -7.67 -23.77
N ALA A 369 21.56 -6.69 -23.41
CA ALA A 369 21.83 -5.84 -22.25
C ALA A 369 21.70 -6.61 -20.93
N THR A 370 20.59 -7.33 -20.69
CA THR A 370 20.33 -7.92 -19.37
C THR A 370 20.97 -9.29 -19.16
N GLN A 371 20.97 -10.17 -20.17
CA GLN A 371 21.43 -11.56 -20.01
C GLN A 371 22.90 -11.76 -20.35
N ILE A 372 23.43 -11.03 -21.35
CA ILE A 372 24.82 -11.18 -21.79
C ILE A 372 25.72 -10.22 -21.02
N PHE A 373 25.49 -8.92 -21.16
CA PHE A 373 26.37 -7.89 -20.61
C PHE A 373 26.03 -7.47 -19.18
N LYS A 374 24.81 -7.76 -18.71
CA LYS A 374 24.27 -7.29 -17.42
C LYS A 374 24.35 -5.76 -17.27
N ALA A 375 24.15 -5.04 -18.37
CA ALA A 375 24.11 -3.59 -18.42
C ALA A 375 22.74 -3.07 -17.94
N PRO A 376 22.69 -2.12 -16.99
CA PRO A 376 21.44 -1.49 -16.59
C PRO A 376 20.91 -0.59 -17.72
N LEU A 377 19.63 -0.77 -18.06
CA LEU A 377 18.93 0.07 -19.03
C LEU A 377 18.06 1.11 -18.28
N PRO A 378 17.93 2.35 -18.79
CA PRO A 378 17.17 3.41 -18.13
C PRO A 378 15.66 3.13 -18.09
N TYR A 379 15.13 2.38 -19.05
CA TYR A 379 13.71 2.01 -19.10
C TYR A 379 13.51 0.50 -19.26
N LYS A 380 12.54 -0.06 -18.54
CA LYS A 380 12.21 -1.49 -18.56
C LYS A 380 11.59 -1.90 -19.89
N LEU A 381 12.25 -2.84 -20.58
CA LEU A 381 11.78 -3.46 -21.82
C LEU A 381 10.93 -4.70 -21.50
N MET A 382 9.72 -4.80 -22.08
CA MET A 382 8.84 -5.97 -21.93
C MET A 382 8.46 -6.51 -23.31
N TYR A 383 8.88 -7.74 -23.59
CA TYR A 383 8.62 -8.40 -24.87
C TYR A 383 7.28 -9.13 -24.86
N TYR A 384 6.42 -8.80 -25.83
CA TYR A 384 5.12 -9.46 -26.09
C TYR A 384 4.93 -9.70 -27.59
N GLY A 385 6.00 -10.11 -28.28
CA GLY A 385 5.97 -10.28 -29.73
C GLY A 385 5.78 -8.95 -30.47
N SER A 386 4.86 -8.92 -31.43
CA SER A 386 4.51 -7.72 -32.21
C SER A 386 3.81 -6.61 -31.39
N THR A 387 3.43 -6.90 -30.14
CA THR A 387 2.74 -5.96 -29.23
C THR A 387 3.59 -5.57 -28.02
N SER A 388 4.91 -5.50 -28.19
CA SER A 388 5.86 -5.23 -27.11
C SER A 388 5.65 -3.84 -26.47
N VAL A 389 6.04 -3.71 -25.19
CA VAL A 389 5.72 -2.56 -24.33
C VAL A 389 6.96 -2.10 -23.55
N ILE A 390 7.04 -0.79 -23.28
CA ILE A 390 8.08 -0.16 -22.46
C ILE A 390 7.44 0.37 -21.16
N GLU A 391 8.10 0.13 -20.02
CA GLU A 391 7.62 0.49 -18.67
C GLU A 391 6.21 -0.03 -18.34
N GLY A 392 5.78 -1.11 -18.98
CA GLY A 392 4.44 -1.69 -18.80
C GLY A 392 3.28 -0.82 -19.30
N GLN A 393 3.53 0.37 -19.85
CA GLN A 393 2.48 1.35 -20.17
C GLN A 393 2.61 2.01 -21.56
N TYR A 394 3.79 1.97 -22.18
CA TYR A 394 4.06 2.61 -23.48
C TYR A 394 4.17 1.56 -24.59
N PRO A 395 3.17 1.43 -25.47
CA PRO A 395 3.17 0.45 -26.55
C PRO A 395 4.22 0.80 -27.60
N LEU A 396 5.05 -0.17 -27.98
CA LEU A 396 6.02 -0.09 -29.08
C LEU A 396 5.47 -0.80 -30.33
N TYR A 397 4.25 -0.46 -30.72
CA TYR A 397 3.59 -1.01 -31.90
C TYR A 397 2.50 -0.08 -32.45
N PHE A 398 2.23 -0.23 -33.74
CA PHE A 398 1.20 0.49 -34.48
C PHE A 398 -0.12 -0.28 -34.47
N THR A 399 -1.25 0.42 -34.24
CA THR A 399 -2.62 -0.15 -34.30
C THR A 399 -3.32 0.18 -35.62
N ASP A 400 -4.39 -0.53 -35.94
CA ASP A 400 -5.22 -0.28 -37.14
C ASP A 400 -5.90 1.08 -37.11
N SER A 401 -6.46 1.44 -35.95
CA SER A 401 -7.00 2.77 -35.66
C SER A 401 -6.05 3.53 -34.73
N MET A 402 -5.38 4.54 -35.28
CA MET A 402 -4.51 5.42 -34.52
C MET A 402 -5.33 6.50 -33.81
N ILE A 403 -5.75 6.23 -32.59
CA ILE A 403 -6.26 7.27 -31.69
C ILE A 403 -5.08 8.18 -31.32
N ALA A 404 -5.27 9.51 -31.32
CA ALA A 404 -4.21 10.49 -31.01
C ALA A 404 -3.47 10.18 -29.69
N ARG A 405 -4.19 9.61 -28.70
CA ARG A 405 -3.62 9.13 -27.43
C ARG A 405 -2.63 7.97 -27.60
N HIS A 406 -2.91 7.01 -28.49
CA HIS A 406 -2.01 5.90 -28.78
C HIS A 406 -0.77 6.39 -29.51
N GLN A 407 -0.94 7.29 -30.49
CA GLN A 407 0.18 7.90 -31.22
C GLN A 407 1.14 8.65 -30.29
N ALA A 408 0.62 9.46 -29.37
CA ALA A 408 1.46 10.16 -28.39
C ALA A 408 2.23 9.19 -27.48
N LYS A 409 1.59 8.09 -27.06
CA LYS A 409 2.24 7.04 -26.26
C LYS A 409 3.30 6.28 -27.06
N LEU A 410 3.05 5.98 -28.33
CA LEU A 410 4.01 5.31 -29.23
C LEU A 410 5.24 6.19 -29.48
N ILE A 411 5.06 7.49 -29.74
CA ILE A 411 6.18 8.44 -29.88
C ILE A 411 7.04 8.45 -28.61
N ARG A 412 6.41 8.45 -27.44
CA ARG A 412 7.09 8.39 -26.16
C ARG A 412 7.81 7.04 -25.96
N ALA A 413 7.19 5.93 -26.37
CA ALA A 413 7.80 4.61 -26.36
C ALA A 413 9.08 4.59 -27.22
N ILE A 414 9.03 5.10 -28.44
CA ILE A 414 10.19 5.16 -29.36
C ILE A 414 11.31 6.00 -28.74
N ARG A 415 11.01 7.13 -28.09
CA ARG A 415 12.02 7.95 -27.40
C ARG A 415 12.69 7.20 -26.24
N TYR A 416 11.92 6.49 -25.43
CA TYR A 416 12.46 5.65 -24.35
C TYR A 416 13.27 4.48 -24.86
N PHE A 417 12.83 3.87 -25.95
CA PHE A 417 13.59 2.82 -26.62
C PHE A 417 14.94 3.34 -27.16
N ASN A 418 14.95 4.50 -27.79
CA ASN A 418 16.18 5.13 -28.27
C ASN A 418 17.13 5.51 -27.13
N ALA A 419 16.60 5.93 -25.97
CA ALA A 419 17.42 6.15 -24.78
C ALA A 419 18.07 4.85 -24.28
N ASN A 420 17.35 3.72 -24.30
CA ASN A 420 17.92 2.41 -23.99
C ASN A 420 19.02 2.01 -24.99
N ILE A 421 18.80 2.24 -26.28
CA ILE A 421 19.82 1.98 -27.32
C ILE A 421 21.07 2.82 -27.05
N LEU A 422 20.90 4.12 -26.77
CA LEU A 422 22.03 5.02 -26.51
C LEU A 422 22.82 4.62 -25.26
N GLN A 423 22.13 4.31 -24.16
CA GLN A 423 22.79 3.84 -22.94
C GLN A 423 23.59 2.56 -23.20
N PHE A 424 23.00 1.62 -23.94
CA PHE A 424 23.66 0.36 -24.24
C PHE A 424 24.85 0.56 -25.18
N LYS A 425 24.79 1.48 -26.15
CA LYS A 425 25.95 1.89 -26.94
C LYS A 425 27.07 2.47 -26.09
N GLN A 426 26.76 3.43 -25.22
CA GLN A 426 27.74 4.02 -24.31
C GLN A 426 28.36 2.97 -23.39
N PHE A 427 27.57 1.98 -22.96
CA PHE A 427 28.09 0.85 -22.19
C PHE A 427 29.09 0.03 -23.02
N LEU A 428 28.76 -0.29 -24.27
CA LEU A 428 29.65 -1.05 -25.16
C LEU A 428 30.91 -0.28 -25.55
N GLU A 429 30.84 1.05 -25.73
CA GLU A 429 32.00 1.91 -26.01
C GLU A 429 32.97 1.96 -24.82
N ASN A 430 32.46 1.98 -23.60
CA ASN A 430 33.27 1.91 -22.38
C ASN A 430 33.69 0.47 -22.03
N TYR A 431 33.20 -0.53 -22.78
CA TYR A 431 33.53 -1.92 -22.58
C TYR A 431 34.79 -2.26 -23.36
N CYS A 432 35.96 -2.04 -22.74
CA CYS A 432 37.21 -2.56 -23.27
C CYS A 432 37.37 -4.04 -22.84
N PRO A 433 37.33 -5.01 -23.78
CA PRO A 433 37.98 -6.29 -23.54
C PRO A 433 39.48 -5.99 -23.37
N THR A 434 40.09 -6.52 -22.32
CA THR A 434 41.53 -6.41 -22.08
C THR A 434 42.25 -7.62 -22.62
#